data_AF-A0A5E4L3C1-F1
#
_entry.id   AF-A0A5E4L3C1-F1
#
_cell.length_a   1.000
_cell.length_b   1.000
_cell.length_c   1.000
_cell.angle_alpha   90.00
_cell.angle_beta   90.00
_cell.angle_gamma   90.00
#
_symmetry.space_group_name_H-M   'P 1'
#
loop_
_entity.id
_entity.type
_entity.pdbx_description
1 polymer ?
#
loop_
_entity_poly.entity_id
_entity_poly.type
_entity_poly.pdbx_seq_one_letter_code
_entity_poly.pdbx_strand_id
1 'polypeptide(L)'
;MYEPHEIEISYRYLRTVVSRLEEPICLIGGWAVYHHVNKNFKKTTGRNYIGSRDIDLGFHFEKGWSEKDMRESTFAKSLRIIEEELGFVPVGFRYLKEFHLETEKELSADEMKETLQHFSGGII
;
A
#
# COMPACT_ATOMS: atom_id res chain seq x y z
N MET A 1 10.01 -14.83 6.40
CA MET A 1 9.53 -14.67 5.01
C MET A 1 8.09 -14.22 5.12
N TYR A 2 7.57 -13.35 4.26
CA TYR A 2 6.17 -12.92 4.38
C TYR A 2 5.22 -14.10 4.26
N GLU A 3 4.14 -14.07 5.03
CA GLU A 3 3.10 -15.08 4.93
C GLU A 3 2.27 -14.86 3.66
N PRO A 4 1.78 -15.91 2.97
CA PRO A 4 1.06 -15.77 1.71
C PRO A 4 -0.15 -14.83 1.76
N HIS A 5 -0.89 -14.83 2.88
CA HIS A 5 -2.05 -13.97 3.07
C HIS A 5 -1.67 -12.49 3.21
N GLU A 6 -0.52 -12.16 3.82
CA GLU A 6 -0.02 -10.79 3.91
C GLU A 6 0.26 -10.21 2.51
N ILE A 7 0.86 -11.02 1.64
CA ILE A 7 1.15 -10.66 0.25
C ILE A 7 -0.15 -10.50 -0.55
N GLU A 8 -1.13 -11.39 -0.38
CA GLU A 8 -2.40 -11.33 -1.09
C GLU A 8 -3.24 -10.11 -0.67
N ILE A 9 -3.33 -9.83 0.64
CA ILE A 9 -3.95 -8.61 1.16
C ILE A 9 -3.27 -7.38 0.59
N SER A 10 -1.93 -7.33 0.64
CA SER A 10 -1.15 -6.22 0.11
C SER A 10 -1.37 -6.02 -1.39
N TYR A 11 -1.40 -7.09 -2.18
CA TYR A 11 -1.64 -7.01 -3.62
C TYR A 11 -3.05 -6.55 -3.96
N ARG A 12 -4.06 -7.03 -3.20
CA ARG A 12 -5.44 -6.56 -3.31
C ARG A 12 -5.51 -5.05 -3.07
N TYR A 13 -4.86 -4.57 -2.02
CA TYR A 13 -4.82 -3.16 -1.67
C TYR A 13 -3.98 -2.33 -2.64
N LEU A 14 -2.90 -2.86 -3.21
CA LEU A 14 -2.14 -2.19 -4.27
C LEU A 14 -3.06 -1.84 -5.43
N ARG A 15 -3.87 -2.80 -5.90
CA ARG A 15 -4.83 -2.56 -6.99
C ARG A 15 -5.89 -1.54 -6.59
N THR A 16 -6.44 -1.64 -5.38
CA THR A 16 -7.40 -0.67 -4.86
C THR A 16 -6.81 0.74 -4.83
N VAL A 17 -5.67 0.93 -4.19
CA VAL A 17 -4.98 2.22 -4.06
C VAL A 17 -4.70 2.80 -5.45
N VAL A 18 -3.97 2.07 -6.31
CA VAL A 18 -3.60 2.55 -7.65
C VAL A 18 -4.83 2.90 -8.50
N SER A 19 -5.95 2.19 -8.36
CA SER A 19 -7.19 2.52 -9.09
C SER A 19 -7.91 3.79 -8.61
N ARG A 20 -7.55 4.31 -7.43
CA ARG A 20 -8.19 5.48 -6.82
C ARG A 20 -7.33 6.73 -6.93
N LEU A 21 -6.01 6.58 -7.00
CA LEU A 21 -5.10 7.73 -7.04
C LEU A 21 -5.11 8.41 -8.42
N GLU A 22 -5.03 9.73 -8.42
CA GLU A 22 -4.83 10.51 -9.65
C GLU A 22 -3.39 10.32 -10.16
N GLU A 23 -3.22 10.11 -11.47
CA GLU A 23 -1.89 10.10 -12.09
C GLU A 23 -1.27 11.52 -12.15
N PRO A 24 0.07 11.65 -12.16
CA PRO A 24 1.06 10.58 -12.13
C PRO A 24 1.38 10.09 -10.70
N ILE A 25 1.46 8.78 -10.55
CA ILE A 25 2.02 8.10 -9.36
C ILE A 25 3.15 7.17 -9.78
N CYS A 26 4.13 6.98 -8.89
CA CYS A 26 5.21 6.03 -9.10
C CYS A 26 5.09 4.89 -8.11
N LEU A 27 4.99 3.65 -8.59
CA LEU A 27 5.14 2.48 -7.73
C LEU A 27 6.64 2.23 -7.50
N ILE A 28 7.06 2.14 -6.24
CA ILE A 28 8.45 1.83 -5.86
C ILE A 28 8.49 0.57 -4.97
N GLY A 29 9.66 0.24 -4.44
CA GLY A 29 9.82 -0.85 -3.47
C GLY A 29 9.52 -2.25 -4.00
N GLY A 30 9.04 -3.12 -3.11
CA GLY A 30 8.92 -4.56 -3.38
C GLY A 30 7.94 -4.91 -4.50
N TRP A 31 6.81 -4.20 -4.55
CA TRP A 31 5.82 -4.38 -5.62
C TRP A 31 6.33 -3.89 -6.99
N ALA A 32 7.10 -2.79 -7.03
CA ALA A 32 7.74 -2.35 -8.28
C ALA A 32 8.72 -3.41 -8.81
N VAL A 33 9.57 -3.96 -7.94
CA VAL A 33 10.48 -5.05 -8.30
C VAL A 33 9.71 -6.26 -8.80
N TYR A 34 8.67 -6.70 -8.06
CA TYR A 34 7.81 -7.81 -8.47
C TYR A 34 7.26 -7.59 -9.89
N HIS A 35 6.63 -6.45 -10.17
CA HIS A 35 6.08 -6.15 -11.49
C HIS A 35 7.14 -6.12 -12.59
N HIS A 36 8.35 -5.66 -12.29
CA HIS A 36 9.44 -5.60 -13.25
C HIS A 36 10.04 -6.98 -13.58
N VAL A 37 10.25 -7.85 -12.56
CA VAL A 37 11.04 -9.08 -12.72
C VAL A 37 10.22 -10.36 -12.78
N ASN A 38 8.99 -10.37 -12.25
CA ASN A 38 8.24 -11.60 -12.00
C ASN A 38 8.03 -12.47 -13.24
N LYS A 39 7.82 -11.86 -14.41
CA LYS A 39 7.67 -12.61 -15.68
C LYS A 39 8.89 -13.49 -15.97
N ASN A 40 10.09 -12.91 -15.91
CA ASN A 40 11.33 -13.63 -16.20
C ASN A 40 11.69 -14.58 -15.05
N PHE A 41 11.51 -14.15 -13.80
CA PHE A 41 11.73 -14.99 -12.63
C PHE A 41 10.88 -16.27 -12.67
N LYS A 42 9.58 -16.14 -13.00
CA LYS A 42 8.66 -17.27 -13.11
C LYS A 42 9.03 -18.22 -14.24
N LYS A 43 9.45 -17.69 -15.39
CA LYS A 43 9.93 -18.50 -16.52
C LYS A 43 11.13 -19.37 -16.12
N THR A 44 12.05 -18.84 -15.33
CA THR A 44 13.29 -19.54 -14.95
C THR A 44 13.09 -20.49 -13.77
N THR A 45 12.28 -20.12 -12.78
CA THR A 45 12.20 -20.83 -11.49
C THR A 45 10.92 -21.65 -11.31
N GLY A 46 9.90 -21.43 -12.15
CA GLY A 46 8.57 -22.04 -12.04
C GLY A 46 7.65 -21.43 -10.99
N ARG A 47 8.11 -20.42 -10.23
CA ARG A 47 7.38 -19.79 -9.13
C ARG A 47 7.36 -18.26 -9.26
N ASN A 48 6.34 -17.61 -8.70
CA ASN A 48 6.28 -16.15 -8.68
C ASN A 48 7.40 -15.58 -7.79
N TYR A 49 7.84 -14.36 -8.09
CA TYR A 49 8.70 -13.58 -7.19
C TYR A 49 7.95 -13.25 -5.89
N ILE A 50 8.67 -13.02 -4.79
CA ILE A 50 8.13 -13.01 -3.41
C ILE A 50 7.09 -11.90 -3.09
N GLY A 51 6.80 -10.96 -4.00
CA GLY A 51 5.84 -9.88 -3.73
C GLY A 51 6.31 -8.95 -2.61
N SER A 52 5.37 -8.21 -2.01
CA SER A 52 5.64 -7.31 -0.88
C SER A 52 4.49 -7.30 0.12
N ARG A 53 4.80 -6.97 1.37
CA ARG A 53 3.82 -6.68 2.42
C ARG A 53 3.34 -5.23 2.34
N ASP A 54 4.26 -4.32 2.08
CA ASP A 54 4.01 -2.89 2.04
C ASP A 54 3.88 -2.39 0.59
N ILE A 55 3.07 -1.35 0.41
CA ILE A 55 2.89 -0.63 -0.85
C ILE A 55 3.68 0.67 -0.77
N ASP A 56 4.75 0.79 -1.54
CA ASP A 56 5.58 2.00 -1.54
C ASP A 56 5.21 2.90 -2.74
N LEU A 57 4.89 4.16 -2.48
CA LEU A 57 4.49 5.13 -3.50
C LEU A 57 5.45 6.33 -3.58
N GLY A 58 5.79 6.73 -4.80
CA GLY A 58 6.54 7.92 -5.12
C GLY A 58 5.66 8.99 -5.75
N PHE A 59 5.86 10.23 -5.32
CA PHE A 59 5.17 11.41 -5.85
C PHE A 59 6.16 12.44 -6.36
N HIS A 60 5.74 13.15 -7.40
CA HIS A 60 6.53 14.22 -7.99
C HIS A 60 6.29 15.54 -7.24
N PHE A 61 7.37 16.27 -6.98
CA PHE A 61 7.35 17.61 -6.38
C PHE A 61 8.16 18.56 -7.26
N GLU A 62 7.55 19.69 -7.62
CA GLU A 62 8.26 20.71 -8.38
C GLU A 62 8.98 21.71 -7.47
N LYS A 63 10.13 22.17 -7.95
CA LYS A 63 10.85 23.23 -7.28
C LYS A 63 10.07 24.53 -7.37
N GLY A 64 9.85 25.17 -6.22
CA GLY A 64 9.18 26.47 -6.13
C GLY A 64 7.66 26.39 -5.98
N TRP A 65 7.09 25.20 -5.78
CA TRP A 65 5.69 25.08 -5.37
C TRP A 65 5.40 25.90 -4.12
N SER A 66 4.31 26.65 -4.18
CA SER A 66 3.73 27.31 -3.03
C SER A 66 3.03 26.31 -2.13
N GLU A 67 2.67 26.73 -0.92
CA GLU A 67 1.82 25.90 -0.06
C GLU A 67 0.47 25.55 -0.69
N LYS A 68 -0.07 26.44 -1.54
CA LYS A 68 -1.32 26.17 -2.25
C LYS A 68 -1.13 25.02 -3.23
N ASP A 69 -0.06 25.07 -4.03
CA ASP A 69 0.28 24.01 -4.99
C ASP A 69 0.48 22.67 -4.26
N MET A 70 1.14 22.69 -3.10
CA MET A 70 1.28 21.50 -2.25
C MET A 70 -0.06 20.92 -1.81
N ARG A 71 -1.00 21.74 -1.34
CA ARG A 71 -2.33 21.29 -0.87
C ARG A 71 -3.21 20.75 -1.99
N GLU A 72 -3.02 21.25 -3.21
CA GLU A 72 -3.76 20.87 -4.41
C GLU A 72 -3.06 19.74 -5.21
N SER A 73 -1.81 19.39 -4.85
CA SER A 73 -1.02 18.36 -5.53
C SER A 73 -1.63 16.96 -5.48
N THR A 74 -1.21 16.11 -6.43
CA THR A 74 -1.52 14.68 -6.45
C THR A 74 -1.14 13.98 -5.15
N PHE A 75 -0.02 14.37 -4.53
CA PHE A 75 0.40 13.86 -3.24
C PHE A 75 -0.65 14.13 -2.16
N ALA A 76 -1.03 15.40 -1.96
CA ALA A 76 -1.99 15.77 -0.92
C ALA A 76 -3.38 15.16 -1.15
N LYS A 77 -3.82 15.07 -2.41
CA LYS A 77 -5.06 14.37 -2.77
C LYS A 77 -4.99 12.88 -2.45
N SER A 78 -3.87 12.24 -2.77
CA SER A 78 -3.68 10.80 -2.53
C SER A 78 -3.70 10.47 -1.05
N LEU A 79 -3.08 11.30 -0.20
CA LEU A 79 -3.15 11.12 1.25
C LEU A 79 -4.60 11.20 1.77
N ARG A 80 -5.39 12.18 1.29
CA ARG A 80 -6.82 12.26 1.65
C ARG A 80 -7.59 11.02 1.24
N ILE A 81 -7.37 10.49 0.03
CA ILE A 81 -8.01 9.25 -0.42
C ILE A 81 -7.60 8.07 0.48
N ILE A 82 -6.31 7.94 0.79
CA ILE A 82 -5.77 6.87 1.64
C ILE A 82 -6.39 6.92 3.05
N GLU A 83 -6.51 8.11 3.63
CA GLU A 83 -7.05 8.31 4.98
C GLU A 83 -8.58 8.24 5.01
N GLU A 84 -9.25 9.09 4.23
CA GLU A 84 -10.68 9.36 4.36
C GLU A 84 -11.54 8.32 3.61
N GLU A 85 -11.07 7.83 2.46
CA GLU A 85 -11.83 6.90 1.63
C GLU A 85 -11.42 5.44 1.83
N LEU A 86 -10.12 5.19 2.02
CA LEU A 86 -9.57 3.85 2.19
C LEU A 86 -9.37 3.48 3.67
N GLY A 87 -9.51 4.41 4.61
CA GLY A 87 -9.50 4.13 6.05
C GLY A 87 -8.15 3.66 6.59
N PHE A 88 -7.04 4.07 5.96
CA PHE A 88 -5.72 3.89 6.55
C PHE A 88 -5.46 4.97 7.60
N VAL A 89 -4.72 4.61 8.64
CA VAL A 89 -4.38 5.51 9.74
C VAL A 89 -2.90 5.92 9.65
N PRO A 90 -2.56 7.21 9.75
CA PRO A 90 -1.17 7.65 9.75
C PRO A 90 -0.45 7.20 11.04
N VAL A 91 0.69 6.55 10.86
CA VAL A 91 1.61 6.12 11.94
C VAL A 91 3.04 6.49 11.55
N GLY A 92 3.49 7.65 12.02
CA GLY A 92 4.79 8.22 11.66
C GLY A 92 4.83 8.62 10.19
N PHE A 93 5.71 7.99 9.41
CA PHE A 93 5.83 8.21 7.97
C PHE A 93 5.02 7.22 7.11
N ARG A 94 4.24 6.33 7.76
CA ARG A 94 3.49 5.26 7.10
C ARG A 94 2.00 5.42 7.32
N TYR A 95 1.24 4.73 6.50
CA TYR A 95 -0.19 4.55 6.64
C TYR A 95 -0.49 3.08 6.89
N LEU A 96 -1.17 2.77 7.99
CA LEU A 96 -1.47 1.39 8.39
C LEU A 96 -2.96 1.10 8.30
N LYS A 97 -3.28 -0.13 7.92
CA LYS A 97 -4.62 -0.68 8.02
C LYS A 97 -4.54 -2.11 8.54
N GLU A 98 -5.52 -2.47 9.36
CA GLU A 98 -5.44 -3.64 10.21
C GLU A 98 -6.38 -4.73 9.70
N PHE A 99 -5.88 -5.96 9.68
CA PHE A 99 -6.57 -7.10 9.11
C PHE A 99 -6.54 -8.29 10.05
N HIS A 100 -7.65 -9.03 10.09
CA HIS A 100 -7.71 -10.31 10.77
C HIS A 100 -6.87 -11.34 10.00
N LEU A 101 -5.95 -12.03 10.67
CA LEU A 101 -4.99 -12.93 10.01
C LEU A 101 -5.68 -14.06 9.22
N GLU A 102 -6.68 -14.72 9.81
CA GLU A 102 -7.34 -15.86 9.15
C GLU A 102 -8.41 -15.48 8.12
N THR A 103 -9.19 -14.44 8.39
CA THR A 103 -10.34 -14.06 7.53
C THR A 103 -9.97 -13.00 6.50
N GLU A 104 -8.80 -12.38 6.63
CA GLU A 104 -8.30 -11.26 5.83
C GLU A 104 -9.22 -10.02 5.81
N LYS A 105 -10.21 -9.98 6.71
CA LYS A 105 -11.14 -8.87 6.84
C LYS A 105 -10.47 -7.71 7.56
N GLU A 106 -10.84 -6.51 7.14
CA GLU A 106 -10.46 -5.27 7.83
C GLU A 106 -10.99 -5.28 9.25
N LEU A 107 -10.18 -4.78 10.19
CA LEU A 107 -10.54 -4.61 11.59
C LEU A 107 -10.70 -3.13 11.90
N SER A 108 -11.81 -2.78 12.53
CA SER A 108 -11.96 -1.48 13.19
C SER A 108 -11.08 -1.39 14.44
N ALA A 109 -10.88 -0.17 14.94
CA ALA A 109 -10.10 0.08 16.15
C ALA A 109 -10.63 -0.64 17.40
N ASP A 110 -11.94 -0.91 17.47
CA ASP A 110 -12.53 -1.66 18.58
C ASP A 110 -12.36 -3.17 18.40
N GLU A 111 -12.56 -3.69 17.18
CA GLU A 111 -12.30 -5.11 16.89
C GLU A 111 -10.83 -5.49 17.10
N MET A 112 -9.91 -4.56 16.83
CA MET A 112 -8.48 -4.76 17.11
C MET A 112 -8.16 -5.05 18.58
N LYS A 113 -8.84 -4.38 19.52
CA LYS A 113 -8.58 -4.59 20.96
C LYS A 113 -8.95 -5.99 21.41
N GLU A 114 -9.95 -6.58 20.77
CA GLU A 114 -10.48 -7.91 21.07
C GLU A 114 -9.84 -9.02 20.21
N THR A 115 -9.08 -8.66 19.16
CA THR A 115 -8.48 -9.61 18.22
C THR A 115 -6.99 -9.78 18.49
N LEU A 116 -6.60 -10.89 19.12
CA LEU A 116 -5.20 -11.23 19.42
C LEU A 116 -4.34 -11.47 18.17
N GLN A 117 -4.95 -11.85 17.04
CA GLN A 117 -4.27 -12.27 15.82
C GLN A 117 -4.62 -11.34 14.65
N HIS A 118 -3.87 -10.25 14.52
CA HIS A 118 -4.03 -9.27 13.45
C HIS A 118 -2.70 -8.95 12.75
N PHE A 119 -2.82 -8.34 11.58
CA PHE A 119 -1.74 -7.90 10.71
C PHE A 119 -1.98 -6.47 10.22
N SER A 120 -0.96 -5.63 10.35
CA SER A 120 -0.96 -4.28 9.79
C SER A 120 -0.40 -4.26 8.36
N GLY A 121 -1.25 -4.04 7.36
CA GLY A 121 -0.82 -3.71 6.01
C GLY A 121 -0.38 -2.26 5.91
N GLY A 122 0.75 -1.99 5.25
CA GLY A 122 1.35 -0.67 5.17
C GLY A 122 1.31 -0.04 3.78
N ILE A 123 1.12 1.28 3.74
CA ILE A 123 1.51 2.14 2.61
C ILE A 123 2.63 3.08 3.10
N ILE A 124 3.69 3.22 2.31
CA ILE A 124 4.87 4.04 2.59
C ILE A 124 5.04 5.08 1.49
#